data_AF-A0A239II05-F1
#
_entry.id   AF-A0A239II05-F1
#
_cell.length_a   1.000
_cell.length_b   1.000
_cell.length_c   1.000
_cell.angle_alpha   90.00
_cell.angle_beta   90.00
_cell.angle_gamma   90.00
#
_symmetry.space_group_name_H-M   'P 1'
#
loop_
_entity.id
_entity.type
_entity.pdbx_description
1 polymer ?
#
loop_
_entity_poly.entity_id
_entity_poly.type
_entity_poly.pdbx_seq_one_letter_code
_entity_poly.pdbx_strand_id
1 'polypeptide(L)'
;MMPLQWPFPTVWIEAFALGSTGYLFRRHIRLSIPLALLGSTLSLTALHYHVRGLRLVFFMITFGYSLLTFGFHPKVHYAKFHRIGDYSYGLYIFAFPIQQIFLTHFNRPLALFAISYPISLVAAIVSWHFIESPSLAFKDSLRRRFSSSSSRT
;
A
#
# COMPACT_ATOMS: atom_id res chain seq x y z
N MET A 1 29.06 -17.20 17.99
CA MET A 1 28.13 -16.06 17.94
C MET A 1 28.22 -15.48 16.53
N MET A 2 27.20 -15.68 15.68
CA MET A 2 27.17 -15.02 14.37
C MET A 2 27.01 -13.51 14.60
N PRO A 3 27.82 -12.64 13.98
CA PRO A 3 27.61 -11.20 14.07
C PRO A 3 26.22 -10.90 13.49
N LEU A 4 25.47 -10.09 14.23
CA LEU A 4 24.22 -9.48 13.77
C LEU A 4 24.56 -8.52 12.62
N GLN A 5 24.77 -9.08 11.43
CA GLN A 5 24.92 -8.31 10.20
C GLN A 5 23.55 -7.75 9.86
N TRP A 6 23.22 -6.60 10.42
CA TRP A 6 21.98 -5.88 10.15
C TRP A 6 21.97 -5.52 8.65
N PRO A 7 21.19 -6.20 7.79
CA PRO A 7 21.38 -6.05 6.37
C PRO A 7 20.54 -4.88 5.86
N PHE A 8 20.66 -3.66 6.39
CA PHE A 8 19.95 -2.50 5.81
C PHE A 8 20.70 -1.20 6.00
N PRO A 9 21.01 -0.48 4.89
CA PRO A 9 20.05 0.47 4.33
C PRO A 9 19.94 0.55 2.78
N THR A 10 20.80 -0.10 1.99
CA THR A 10 20.88 0.22 0.55
C THR A 10 19.63 -0.20 -0.21
N VAL A 11 19.04 -1.36 0.07
CA VAL A 11 17.83 -1.84 -0.63
C VAL A 11 16.67 -0.85 -0.54
N TRP A 12 16.51 -0.16 0.60
CA TRP A 12 15.48 0.87 0.76
C TRP A 12 15.79 2.12 -0.06
N ILE A 13 17.06 2.54 -0.08
CA ILE A 13 17.52 3.67 -0.88
C ILE A 13 17.40 3.36 -2.37
N GLU A 14 17.77 2.15 -2.78
CA GLU A 14 17.66 1.64 -4.15
C GLU A 14 16.20 1.59 -4.58
N ALA A 15 15.30 1.06 -3.75
CA ALA A 15 13.86 1.03 -4.03
C ALA A 15 13.26 2.44 -4.14
N PHE A 16 13.64 3.35 -3.22
CA PHE A 16 13.21 4.75 -3.26
C PHE A 16 13.73 5.49 -4.48
N ALA A 17 15.01 5.30 -4.84
CA ALA A 17 15.64 5.89 -6.01
C ALA A 17 15.04 5.34 -7.31
N LEU A 18 14.76 4.03 -7.37
CA LEU A 18 14.07 3.37 -8.49
C LEU A 18 12.67 3.98 -8.67
N GLY A 19 11.90 4.12 -7.58
CA GLY A 19 10.59 4.75 -7.61
C GLY A 19 10.63 6.21 -8.05
N SER A 20 11.58 6.99 -7.52
CA SER A 20 11.80 8.40 -7.89
C SER A 20 12.19 8.56 -9.35
N THR A 21 13.07 7.68 -9.85
CA THR A 21 13.46 7.63 -11.26
C THR A 21 12.26 7.25 -12.15
N GLY A 22 11.49 6.23 -11.75
CA GLY A 22 10.24 5.87 -12.42
C GLY A 22 9.26 7.04 -12.49
N TYR A 23 9.16 7.85 -11.43
CA TYR A 23 8.33 9.05 -11.43
C TYR A 23 8.84 10.15 -12.37
N LEU A 24 10.16 10.37 -12.46
CA LEU A 24 10.77 11.29 -13.43
C LEU A 24 10.47 10.86 -14.87
N PHE A 25 10.61 9.56 -15.15
CA PHE A 25 10.36 8.99 -16.49
C PHE A 25 8.91 8.57 -16.74
N ARG A 26 7.96 8.93 -15.88
CA ARG A 26 6.56 8.47 -15.95
C ARG A 26 5.87 8.70 -17.30
N ARG A 27 6.28 9.73 -18.05
CA ARG A 27 5.74 10.02 -19.40
C ARG A 27 6.15 8.98 -20.46
N HIS A 28 7.26 8.28 -20.24
CA HIS A 28 7.78 7.24 -21.14
C HIS A 28 7.28 5.84 -20.77
N ILE A 29 6.82 5.66 -19.52
CA ILE A 29 6.31 4.38 -19.04
C ILE A 29 4.87 4.19 -19.53
N ARG A 30 4.69 3.36 -20.55
CA ARG A 30 3.37 2.95 -21.01
C ARG A 30 2.82 1.86 -20.08
N LEU A 31 1.82 2.22 -19.28
CA LEU A 31 1.09 1.28 -18.43
C LEU A 31 0.11 0.48 -19.29
N SER A 32 0.24 -0.85 -19.28
CA SER A 32 -0.55 -1.76 -20.09
C SER A 32 -1.10 -2.88 -19.24
N ILE A 33 -2.43 -2.99 -19.17
CA ILE A 33 -3.12 -4.03 -18.38
C ILE A 33 -2.71 -5.45 -18.83
N PRO A 34 -2.66 -5.78 -20.14
CA PRO A 34 -2.18 -7.09 -20.60
C PRO A 34 -0.77 -7.42 -20.11
N LEU A 35 0.16 -6.45 -20.14
CA LEU A 35 1.54 -6.67 -19.66
C LEU A 35 1.59 -6.88 -18.15
N ALA A 36 0.79 -6.14 -17.38
CA ALA A 36 0.68 -6.32 -15.94
C ALA A 36 0.12 -7.70 -15.58
N LEU A 37 -0.93 -8.15 -16.27
CA LEU A 37 -1.53 -9.47 -16.06
C LEU A 37 -0.57 -10.60 -16.46
N LEU A 38 0.06 -10.48 -17.63
CA LEU A 38 1.05 -11.45 -18.11
C LEU A 38 2.23 -11.55 -17.13
N GLY A 39 2.80 -10.41 -16.74
CA GLY A 39 3.92 -10.35 -15.79
C GLY A 39 3.56 -10.95 -14.43
N SER A 40 2.38 -10.64 -13.90
CA SER A 40 1.90 -11.20 -12.63
C SER A 40 1.70 -12.71 -12.72
N THR A 41 1.12 -13.20 -13.82
CA THR A 41 0.90 -14.63 -14.05
C THR A 41 2.22 -15.38 -14.14
N LEU A 42 3.19 -14.86 -14.91
CA LEU A 42 4.53 -15.44 -15.04
C LEU A 42 5.30 -15.45 -13.71
N SER A 43 5.16 -14.40 -12.90
CA SER A 43 5.78 -14.36 -11.58
C SER A 43 5.15 -15.36 -10.60
N LEU A 44 3.83 -15.52 -10.63
CA LEU A 44 3.13 -16.51 -9.79
C LEU A 44 3.47 -17.95 -10.20
N THR A 45 3.57 -18.24 -11.50
CA THR A 45 3.99 -19.57 -11.97
C THR A 45 5.46 -19.84 -11.65
N ALA A 46 6.36 -18.87 -11.83
CA ALA A 46 7.76 -19.00 -11.42
C ALA A 46 7.91 -19.23 -9.90
N LEU A 47 7.00 -18.65 -9.09
CA LEU A 47 6.92 -18.90 -7.66
C LEU A 47 6.50 -20.33 -7.35
N HIS A 48 5.47 -20.81 -8.05
CA HIS A 48 4.96 -22.17 -7.92
C HIS A 48 5.98 -23.24 -8.30
N TYR A 49 6.74 -23.05 -9.38
CA TYR A 49 7.73 -24.03 -9.88
C TYR A 49 9.13 -23.90 -9.25
N HIS A 50 9.29 -23.09 -8.18
CA HIS A 50 10.55 -22.94 -7.43
C HIS A 50 11.80 -22.64 -8.28
N VAL A 51 11.66 -21.90 -9.39
CA VAL A 51 12.79 -21.51 -10.25
C VAL A 51 13.79 -20.67 -9.43
N ARG A 52 15.04 -21.13 -9.28
CA ARG A 52 16.08 -20.48 -8.46
C ARG A 52 16.73 -19.29 -9.19
N GLY A 53 17.22 -18.31 -8.41
CA GLY A 53 18.11 -17.23 -8.88
C GLY A 53 17.41 -15.89 -9.18
N LEU A 54 16.41 -15.87 -10.08
CA LEU A 54 15.82 -14.62 -10.60
C LEU A 54 14.41 -14.31 -10.09
N ARG A 55 13.80 -15.24 -9.34
CA ARG A 55 12.40 -15.22 -8.93
C ARG A 55 11.98 -13.96 -8.17
N LEU A 56 12.76 -13.56 -7.16
CA LEU A 56 12.42 -12.41 -6.31
C LEU A 56 12.51 -11.10 -7.08
N VAL A 57 13.53 -10.93 -7.93
CA VAL A 57 13.71 -9.72 -8.75
C VAL A 57 12.57 -9.57 -9.76
N PHE A 58 12.24 -10.65 -10.49
CA PHE A 58 11.11 -10.66 -11.43
C PHE A 58 9.80 -10.34 -10.72
N PHE A 59 9.55 -10.97 -9.57
CA PHE A 59 8.37 -10.71 -8.76
C PHE A 59 8.29 -9.23 -8.35
N MET A 60 9.37 -8.64 -7.84
CA MET A 60 9.37 -7.23 -7.41
C MET A 60 9.09 -6.27 -8.58
N ILE A 61 9.71 -6.50 -9.74
CA ILE A 61 9.50 -5.66 -10.94
C ILE A 61 8.05 -5.78 -11.44
N THR A 62 7.56 -7.01 -11.60
CA THR A 62 6.18 -7.23 -12.10
C THR A 62 5.13 -6.80 -11.08
N PHE A 63 5.35 -7.03 -9.79
CA PHE A 63 4.48 -6.53 -8.74
C PHE A 63 4.43 -5.00 -8.75
N GLY A 64 5.59 -4.32 -8.85
CA GLY A 64 5.65 -2.87 -8.96
C GLY A 64 4.96 -2.33 -10.21
N TYR A 65 5.24 -2.90 -11.38
CA TYR A 65 4.58 -2.51 -12.63
C TYR A 65 3.05 -2.74 -12.59
N SER A 66 2.62 -3.86 -12.03
CA SER A 66 1.20 -4.15 -11.82
C SER A 66 0.58 -3.13 -10.87
N LEU A 67 1.20 -2.85 -9.73
CA LEU A 67 0.71 -1.85 -8.78
C LEU A 67 0.55 -0.47 -9.42
N LEU A 68 1.55 -0.03 -10.21
CA LEU A 68 1.46 1.22 -10.97
C LEU A 68 0.34 1.18 -12.02
N THR A 69 0.20 0.06 -12.73
CA THR A 69 -0.87 -0.11 -13.72
C THR A 69 -2.25 -0.07 -13.05
N PHE A 70 -2.46 -0.78 -11.95
CA PHE A 70 -3.73 -0.75 -11.22
C PHE A 70 -4.03 0.62 -10.61
N GLY A 71 -3.02 1.34 -10.09
CA GLY A 71 -3.20 2.63 -9.46
C GLY A 71 -3.43 3.80 -10.43
N PHE A 72 -2.73 3.81 -11.58
CA PHE A 72 -2.70 4.96 -12.49
C PHE A 72 -3.36 4.73 -13.85
N HIS A 73 -3.69 3.49 -14.23
CA HIS A 73 -4.28 3.24 -15.54
C HIS A 73 -5.73 3.77 -15.60
N PRO A 74 -6.09 4.62 -16.59
CA PRO A 74 -7.40 5.29 -16.64
C PRO A 74 -8.60 4.35 -16.63
N LYS A 75 -8.48 3.16 -17.27
CA LYS A 75 -9.56 2.15 -17.30
C LYS A 75 -9.81 1.47 -15.95
N VAL A 76 -8.83 1.50 -15.05
CA VAL A 76 -8.92 0.86 -13.72
C VAL A 76 -9.26 1.90 -12.65
N HIS A 77 -8.89 3.15 -12.89
CA HIS A 77 -9.11 4.24 -11.97
C HIS A 77 -10.62 4.51 -11.77
N TYR A 78 -11.15 4.06 -10.65
CA TYR A 78 -12.55 4.25 -10.30
C TYR A 78 -12.72 5.48 -9.41
N ALA A 79 -13.03 6.63 -10.02
CA ALA A 79 -13.15 7.91 -9.30
C ALA A 79 -14.13 7.86 -8.11
N LYS A 80 -15.16 7.02 -8.18
CA LYS A 80 -16.14 6.82 -7.09
C LYS A 80 -15.55 6.12 -5.86
N PHE A 81 -14.42 5.44 -5.95
CA PHE A 81 -13.76 4.78 -4.81
C PHE A 81 -13.34 5.79 -3.74
N HIS A 82 -12.97 7.01 -4.15
CA HIS A 82 -12.64 8.11 -3.24
C HIS A 82 -13.82 8.61 -2.40
N ARG A 83 -15.07 8.26 -2.77
CA ARG A 83 -16.27 8.66 -2.01
C ARG A 83 -16.56 7.75 -0.83
N ILE A 84 -15.90 6.59 -0.75
CA ILE A 84 -16.21 5.55 0.24
C ILE A 84 -15.47 5.83 1.56
N GLY A 85 -14.42 6.66 1.56
CA GLY A 85 -13.62 7.03 2.74
C GLY A 85 -12.19 6.48 2.70
N ASP A 86 -11.27 7.07 3.48
CA ASP A 86 -9.88 6.63 3.54
C ASP A 86 -9.65 5.63 4.67
N TYR A 87 -10.17 4.41 4.49
CA TYR A 87 -10.00 3.34 5.49
C TYR A 87 -8.58 2.79 5.55
N SER A 88 -7.73 3.12 4.57
CA SER A 88 -6.39 2.56 4.45
C SER A 88 -5.53 2.95 5.65
N TYR A 89 -5.70 4.18 6.14
CA TYR A 89 -5.04 4.67 7.33
C TYR A 89 -5.48 3.92 8.59
N GLY A 90 -6.80 3.77 8.80
CA GLY A 90 -7.32 2.98 9.92
C GLY A 90 -6.85 1.52 9.89
N LEU A 91 -6.86 0.89 8.71
CA LEU A 91 -6.35 -0.48 8.54
C LEU A 91 -4.88 -0.59 8.92
N TYR A 92 -4.06 0.40 8.55
CA TYR A 92 -2.64 0.44 8.92
C TYR A 92 -2.44 0.45 10.44
N ILE A 93 -3.27 1.21 11.18
CA ILE A 93 -3.18 1.28 12.64
C ILE A 93 -3.67 0.00 13.30
N PHE A 94 -4.83 -0.52 12.89
CA PHE A 94 -5.51 -1.60 13.60
C PHE A 94 -5.08 -3.01 13.18
N ALA A 95 -4.55 -3.21 11.98
CA ALA A 95 -4.20 -4.54 11.48
C ALA A 95 -3.20 -5.26 12.39
N PHE A 96 -2.12 -4.58 12.80
CA PHE A 96 -1.10 -5.18 13.64
C PHE A 96 -1.61 -5.61 15.02
N PRO A 97 -2.19 -4.72 15.86
CA PRO A 97 -2.64 -5.12 17.19
C PRO A 97 -3.74 -6.18 17.15
N ILE A 98 -4.65 -6.12 16.18
CA ILE A 98 -5.71 -7.14 16.04
C ILE A 98 -5.11 -8.49 15.65
N GLN A 99 -4.14 -8.52 14.73
CA GLN A 99 -3.42 -9.75 14.41
C GLN A 99 -2.72 -10.33 15.64
N GLN A 100 -2.09 -9.50 16.48
CA GLN A 100 -1.41 -9.96 17.70
C GLN A 100 -2.38 -10.62 18.70
N ILE A 101 -3.60 -10.09 18.84
CA ILE A 101 -4.64 -10.68 19.70
C ILE A 101 -4.97 -12.11 19.26
N PHE A 102 -5.08 -12.35 17.95
CA PHE A 102 -5.48 -13.64 17.40
C PHE A 102 -4.31 -14.58 17.10
N LEU A 103 -3.07 -14.09 17.16
CA LEU A 103 -1.86 -14.84 16.80
C LEU A 103 -1.68 -16.10 17.65
N THR A 104 -2.05 -16.04 18.93
CA THR A 104 -1.96 -17.17 19.87
C THR A 104 -3.08 -18.20 19.67
N HIS A 105 -4.17 -17.82 18.99
CA HIS A 105 -5.34 -18.67 18.75
C HIS A 105 -5.34 -19.33 17.37
N PHE A 106 -4.66 -18.73 16.39
CA PHE A 106 -4.64 -19.21 15.01
C PHE A 106 -3.22 -19.38 14.48
N ASN A 107 -2.77 -20.63 14.37
CA ASN A 107 -1.45 -20.97 13.84
C ASN A 107 -1.38 -21.02 12.29
N ARG A 108 -2.51 -20.89 11.59
CA ARG A 108 -2.56 -20.91 10.12
C ARG A 108 -2.70 -19.47 9.58
N PRO A 109 -1.79 -18.99 8.71
CA PRO A 109 -1.81 -17.61 8.20
C PRO A 109 -3.14 -17.20 7.55
N LEU A 110 -3.75 -18.10 6.77
CA LEU A 110 -5.03 -17.85 6.13
C LEU A 110 -6.18 -17.70 7.14
N ALA A 111 -6.19 -18.50 8.21
CA ALA A 111 -7.20 -18.39 9.25
C ALA A 111 -7.03 -17.10 10.05
N LEU A 112 -5.79 -16.75 10.38
CA LEU A 112 -5.45 -15.49 11.05
C LEU A 112 -5.85 -14.28 10.20
N PHE A 113 -5.61 -14.31 8.89
CA PHE A 113 -6.06 -13.27 7.98
C PHE A 113 -7.59 -13.19 7.91
N ALA A 114 -8.26 -14.33 7.75
CA ALA A 114 -9.71 -14.40 7.62
C ALA A 114 -10.45 -13.84 8.84
N ILE A 115 -9.87 -13.96 10.05
CA ILE A 115 -10.46 -13.38 11.26
C ILE A 115 -9.99 -11.94 11.51
N SER A 116 -8.70 -11.65 11.37
CA SER A 116 -8.13 -10.36 11.74
C SER A 116 -8.51 -9.26 10.76
N TYR A 117 -8.59 -9.56 9.46
CA TYR A 117 -8.87 -8.55 8.45
C TYR A 117 -10.28 -7.94 8.57
N PRO A 118 -11.38 -8.72 8.67
CA PRO A 118 -12.71 -8.14 8.85
C PRO A 118 -12.82 -7.28 10.11
N ILE A 119 -12.22 -7.74 11.22
CA ILE A 119 -12.25 -7.00 12.50
C ILE A 119 -11.46 -5.70 12.37
N SER A 120 -10.29 -5.73 11.72
CA SER A 120 -9.48 -4.54 11.45
C SER A 120 -10.19 -3.56 10.53
N LEU A 121 -10.90 -4.07 9.52
CA LEU A 121 -11.68 -3.26 8.61
C LEU A 121 -12.84 -2.57 9.33
N VAL A 122 -13.57 -3.27 10.19
CA VAL A 122 -14.64 -2.68 11.00
C VAL A 122 -14.08 -1.59 11.93
N ALA A 123 -12.96 -1.86 12.61
CA ALA A 123 -12.30 -0.85 13.45
C ALA A 123 -11.85 0.37 12.63
N ALA A 124 -11.29 0.16 11.44
CA ALA A 124 -10.91 1.23 10.53
C ALA A 124 -12.10 2.07 10.06
N ILE A 125 -13.22 1.43 9.69
CA ILE A 125 -14.45 2.11 9.28
C ILE A 125 -14.99 2.96 10.43
N VAL A 126 -15.05 2.41 11.65
CA VAL A 126 -15.49 3.14 12.84
C VAL A 126 -14.58 4.34 13.10
N SER A 127 -13.25 4.13 13.10
CA SER A 127 -12.28 5.21 13.27
C SER A 127 -12.42 6.31 12.23
N TRP A 128 -12.65 5.95 10.96
CA TRP A 128 -12.84 6.93 9.89
C TRP A 128 -14.04 7.84 10.14
N HIS A 129 -15.20 7.27 10.50
CA HIS A 129 -16.43 8.03 10.65
C HIS A 129 -16.47 8.86 11.94
N PHE A 130 -15.88 8.35 13.03
CA PHE A 130 -15.98 9.01 14.35
C PHE A 130 -14.77 9.88 14.71
N ILE A 131 -13.59 9.61 14.15
CA ILE A 131 -12.35 10.27 14.56
C ILE A 131 -11.71 11.00 13.37
N GLU A 132 -11.40 10.28 12.30
CA GLU A 132 -10.53 10.79 11.24
C GLU A 132 -11.23 11.81 10.35
N SER A 133 -12.40 11.48 9.81
CA SER A 133 -13.17 12.40 8.94
C SER A 133 -13.55 13.71 9.66
N PRO A 134 -14.05 13.70 10.92
CA PRO A 134 -14.27 14.93 11.67
C PRO A 134 -12.99 15.75 11.92
N SER A 135 -11.88 15.08 12.24
CA SER A 135 -10.60 15.74 12.50
C SER A 135 -10.03 16.42 11.25
N LEU A 136 -10.17 15.79 10.08
CA LEU A 136 -9.78 16.36 8.80
C LEU A 136 -10.62 17.59 8.44
N ALA A 137 -11.94 17.52 8.64
CA ALA A 137 -12.83 18.66 8.42
C ALA A 137 -12.49 19.85 9.34
N PHE A 138 -12.12 19.57 10.60
CA PHE A 138 -11.67 20.60 11.54
C PHE A 138 -10.35 21.23 11.12
N LYS A 139 -9.36 20.42 10.70
CA LYS A 139 -8.08 20.90 10.16
C LYS A 139 -8.28 21.84 8.97
N ASP A 140 -9.15 21.47 8.03
CA ASP A 140 -9.42 22.27 6.84
C ASP A 140 -10.14 23.59 7.16
N SER A 141 -10.96 23.61 8.21
CA SER A 141 -11.56 24.84 8.74
C SER A 141 -10.50 25.76 9.34
N LEU A 142 -9.61 25.23 10.19
CA LEU A 142 -8.51 26.01 10.78
C LEU A 142 -7.58 26.58 9.70
N ARG A 143 -7.16 25.76 8.73
CA ARG A 143 -6.27 26.19 7.64
C ARG A 143 -6.85 27.40 6.88
N ARG A 144 -8.15 27.37 6.56
CA ARG A 144 -8.83 28.47 5.87
C ARG A 144 -8.85 29.76 6.69
N ARG A 145 -8.97 29.68 8.02
CA ARG A 145 -8.95 30.85 8.92
C ARG A 145 -7.55 31.49 8.99
N PHE A 146 -6.50 30.68 9.02
CA PHE A 146 -5.13 31.23 9.08
C PHE A 146 -4.66 31.80 7.74
N SER A 147 -5.07 31.22 6.60
CA SER A 147 -4.68 31.74 5.28
C SER A 147 -5.31 33.10 4.94
N SER A 148 -6.48 33.44 5.49
CA SER A 148 -7.11 34.75 5.26
C SER A 148 -6.51 35.88 6.12
N SER A 149 -5.79 35.52 7.19
CA SER A 149 -5.08 36.48 8.04
C SER A 149 -3.74 36.89 7.47
N SER A 150 -3.06 36.04 6.68
CA SER A 150 -1.75 36.34 6.11
C SER A 150 -1.81 37.13 4.79
N SER A 151 -3.00 37.36 4.24
CA SER A 151 -3.20 38.15 3.01
C SER A 151 -3.73 39.57 3.28
N ARG A 152 -3.81 39.98 4.55
CA ARG A 152 -4.31 41.29 5.00
C ARG A 152 -3.24 42.17 5.67
N THR A 153 -1.98 41.73 5.63
CA THR A 153 -0.78 42.49 6.03
C THR A 153 0.12 42.62 4.83
#